data_AF-A0A6L3TBA3-F1
#
_entry.id   AF-A0A6L3TBA3-F1
#
_cell.length_a   1.000
_cell.length_b   1.000
_cell.length_c   1.000
_cell.angle_alpha   90.00
_cell.angle_beta   90.00
_cell.angle_gamma   90.00
#
_symmetry.space_group_name_H-M   'P 1'
#
loop_
_entity.id
_entity.type
_entity.pdbx_description
1 polymer ?
#
loop_
_entity_poly.entity_id
_entity_poly.type
_entity_poly.pdbx_seq_one_letter_code
_entity_poly.pdbx_strand_id
1 'polypeptide(L)'
;MYRLLGLQPDIVDPSYALLLSLVHPDDRAGLDTPDRIRQDGTLRSHSFRVIRPDGSMRILSSRGETYRTADGRPFAAAGIVLDVTGEKQRERAQSVALKGRQALRDEAGVTLHVFTPGHGGQDAPEWALLVDLPPDERARWRANLTAGFETGRSFTATGLLARREGGHGSFEMTLVPMRRPDGVITEWIGLAEPIDEDSGDARREVSDLDATIEGHHLRAARGLLDWSMTDLAEASHLSFSTVRRLEENPNGAADRSRSAAIAALRAAGIRFSQIDGATVAVAVAKV
;
A
#
# COMPACT_ATOMS: atom_id res chain seq x y z
N MET A 1 10.98 -38.34 3.43
CA MET A 1 11.90 -37.59 4.31
C MET A 1 13.04 -36.94 3.54
N TYR A 2 13.85 -37.68 2.78
CA TYR A 2 15.03 -37.16 2.05
C TYR A 2 14.78 -35.91 1.20
N ARG A 3 13.81 -35.96 0.27
CA ARG A 3 13.46 -34.82 -0.59
C ARG A 3 13.02 -33.57 0.18
N LEU A 4 12.36 -33.76 1.33
CA LEU A 4 11.86 -32.68 2.18
C LEU A 4 13.00 -31.95 2.89
N LEU A 5 14.06 -32.68 3.24
CA LEU A 5 15.27 -32.17 3.88
C LEU A 5 16.40 -31.80 2.89
N GLY A 6 16.18 -32.02 1.59
CA GLY A 6 17.21 -31.79 0.56
C GLY A 6 18.38 -32.78 0.64
N LEU A 7 18.13 -33.99 1.16
CA LEU A 7 19.13 -35.04 1.33
C LEU A 7 19.05 -36.07 0.20
N GLN A 8 20.19 -36.69 -0.11
CA GLN A 8 20.26 -37.82 -1.04
C GLN A 8 19.94 -39.13 -0.30
N PRO A 9 18.98 -39.95 -0.77
CA PRO A 9 18.52 -41.17 -0.09
C PRO A 9 19.59 -42.21 0.21
N ASP A 10 20.65 -42.24 -0.59
CA ASP A 10 21.67 -43.31 -0.57
C ASP A 10 22.96 -42.90 0.18
N ILE A 11 23.01 -41.67 0.69
CA ILE A 11 24.23 -41.07 1.28
C ILE A 11 24.09 -40.86 2.79
N VAL A 12 22.87 -40.74 3.31
CA VAL A 12 22.64 -40.32 4.70
C VAL A 12 21.55 -41.15 5.35
N ASP A 13 21.80 -41.68 6.55
CA ASP A 13 20.80 -42.38 7.35
C ASP A 13 19.87 -41.36 8.06
N PRO A 14 18.54 -41.40 7.83
CA PRO A 14 17.62 -40.42 8.37
C PRO A 14 17.40 -40.67 9.86
N SER A 15 18.05 -39.85 10.68
CA SER A 15 17.88 -39.85 12.13
C SER A 15 17.22 -38.57 12.64
N TYR A 16 16.63 -38.63 13.82
CA TYR A 16 16.13 -37.43 14.51
C TYR A 16 17.27 -36.44 14.80
N ALA A 17 18.48 -36.93 15.09
CA ALA A 17 19.66 -36.09 15.30
C ALA A 17 20.04 -35.32 14.03
N LEU A 18 19.96 -35.96 12.86
CA LEU A 18 20.18 -35.30 11.58
C LEU A 18 19.12 -34.22 11.32
N LEU A 19 17.84 -34.51 11.58
CA LEU A 19 16.79 -33.50 11.49
C LEU A 19 17.09 -32.29 12.38
N LEU A 20 17.44 -32.52 13.65
CA LEU A 20 17.82 -31.45 14.58
C LEU A 20 19.00 -30.60 14.09
N SER A 21 20.00 -31.21 13.43
CA SER A 21 21.13 -30.46 12.88
C SER A 21 20.72 -29.49 11.76
N LEU A 22 19.67 -29.84 11.00
CA LEU A 22 19.14 -29.01 9.92
C LEU A 22 18.12 -27.98 10.42
N VAL A 23 17.60 -28.12 11.64
CA VAL A 23 16.67 -27.15 12.23
C VAL A 23 17.39 -25.85 12.54
N HIS A 24 16.73 -24.73 12.23
CA HIS A 24 17.21 -23.38 12.55
C HIS A 24 17.52 -23.26 14.05
N PRO A 25 18.68 -22.68 14.45
CA PRO A 25 19.09 -22.62 15.85
C PRO A 25 18.01 -22.13 16.82
N ASP A 26 17.31 -21.04 16.46
CA ASP A 26 16.23 -20.45 17.28
C ASP A 26 15.03 -21.38 17.52
N ASP A 27 14.78 -22.34 16.61
CA ASP A 27 13.59 -23.19 16.67
C ASP A 27 13.86 -24.50 17.44
N ARG A 28 15.14 -24.83 17.70
CA ARG A 28 15.55 -26.10 18.32
C ARG A 28 14.99 -26.30 19.73
N ALA A 29 14.91 -25.22 20.51
CA ALA A 29 14.41 -25.26 21.90
C ALA A 29 12.91 -25.58 21.98
N GLY A 30 12.17 -25.32 20.89
CA GLY A 30 10.72 -25.54 20.80
C GLY A 30 10.33 -26.93 20.28
N LEU A 31 11.29 -27.78 19.88
CA LEU A 31 11.01 -29.12 19.40
C LEU A 31 10.81 -30.11 20.54
N ASP A 32 9.82 -30.99 20.40
CA ASP A 32 9.64 -32.11 21.33
C ASP A 32 10.76 -33.13 21.14
N THR A 33 11.49 -33.42 22.21
CA THR A 33 12.54 -34.45 22.23
C THR A 33 11.92 -35.84 22.43
N PRO A 34 12.56 -36.92 21.97
CA PRO A 34 12.09 -38.28 22.21
C PRO A 34 11.87 -38.59 23.70
N ASP A 35 12.69 -38.02 24.57
CA ASP A 35 12.56 -38.17 26.02
C ASP A 35 11.34 -37.45 26.57
N ARG A 36 11.06 -36.23 26.09
CA ARG A 36 9.82 -35.50 26.43
C ARG A 36 8.58 -36.23 25.94
N ILE A 37 8.60 -36.77 24.73
CA ILE A 37 7.48 -37.54 24.18
C ILE A 37 7.24 -38.81 25.02
N ARG A 38 8.31 -39.46 25.49
CA ARG A 38 8.20 -40.63 26.39
C ARG A 38 7.67 -40.27 27.78
N GLN A 39 8.02 -39.11 28.31
CA GLN A 39 7.59 -38.63 29.64
C GLN A 39 6.16 -38.08 29.61
N ASP A 40 5.88 -37.14 28.71
CA ASP A 40 4.60 -36.42 28.61
C ASP A 40 3.55 -37.20 27.81
N GLY A 41 4.01 -38.16 27.00
CA GLY A 41 3.14 -38.94 26.11
C GLY A 41 2.37 -38.08 25.13
N THR A 42 2.95 -36.96 24.71
CA THR A 42 2.31 -36.02 23.79
C THR A 42 3.32 -35.59 22.74
N LEU A 43 2.93 -35.70 21.46
CA LEU A 43 3.66 -35.15 20.33
C LEU A 43 2.91 -33.90 19.86
N ARG A 44 3.47 -32.71 20.11
CA ARG A 44 2.77 -31.46 19.77
C ARG A 44 2.86 -31.21 18.28
N SER A 45 1.77 -30.69 17.73
CA SER A 45 1.81 -30.12 16.39
C SER A 45 2.56 -28.79 16.44
N HIS A 46 3.63 -28.66 15.66
CA HIS A 46 4.44 -27.44 15.62
C HIS A 46 5.06 -27.24 14.23
N SER A 47 5.28 -25.98 13.87
CA SER A 47 6.00 -25.60 12.66
C SER A 47 7.38 -25.06 13.02
N PHE A 48 8.40 -25.48 12.28
CA PHE A 48 9.78 -25.10 12.53
C PHE A 48 10.54 -24.92 11.21
N ARG A 49 11.58 -24.10 11.25
CA ARG A 49 12.43 -23.82 10.11
C ARG A 49 13.55 -24.85 10.00
N VAL A 50 13.81 -25.31 8.78
CA VAL A 50 14.98 -26.10 8.44
C VAL A 50 15.81 -25.40 7.38
N ILE A 51 17.12 -25.43 7.57
CA ILE A 51 18.13 -24.99 6.62
C ILE A 51 18.61 -26.24 5.91
N ARG A 52 18.30 -26.35 4.62
CA ARG A 52 18.77 -27.46 3.79
C ARG A 52 20.27 -27.32 3.51
N PRO A 53 20.96 -28.39 3.09
CA PRO A 53 22.38 -28.33 2.73
C PRO A 53 22.72 -27.32 1.61
N ASP A 54 21.75 -27.03 0.73
CA ASP A 54 21.87 -26.01 -0.32
C ASP A 54 21.70 -24.56 0.19
N GLY A 55 21.51 -24.37 1.50
CA GLY A 55 21.29 -23.08 2.15
C GLY A 55 19.83 -22.58 2.09
N SER A 56 18.94 -23.28 1.38
CA SER A 56 17.54 -22.88 1.29
C SER A 56 16.81 -23.14 2.61
N MET A 57 16.01 -22.16 3.03
CA MET A 57 15.16 -22.27 4.21
C MET A 57 13.81 -22.88 3.84
N ARG A 58 13.32 -23.82 4.64
CA ARG A 58 11.96 -24.35 4.56
C ARG A 58 11.27 -24.29 5.90
N ILE A 59 9.94 -24.19 5.87
CA ILE A 59 9.09 -24.29 7.06
C ILE A 59 8.41 -25.65 6.99
N LEU A 60 8.70 -26.50 7.96
CA LEU A 60 8.10 -27.81 8.10
C LEU A 60 7.06 -27.78 9.20
N SER A 61 5.91 -28.38 8.95
CA SER A 61 4.88 -28.61 9.96
C SER A 61 4.88 -30.09 10.32
N SER A 62 5.12 -30.39 11.59
CA SER A 62 5.03 -31.75 12.13
C SER A 62 3.70 -31.90 12.85
N ARG A 63 2.98 -32.99 12.57
CA ARG A 63 1.77 -33.41 13.29
C ARG A 63 1.84 -34.91 13.52
N GLY A 64 1.52 -35.35 14.73
CA GLY A 64 1.47 -36.78 15.01
C GLY A 64 0.82 -37.09 16.34
N GLU A 65 0.63 -38.37 16.57
CA GLU A 65 -0.03 -38.92 17.74
C GLU A 65 0.87 -39.94 18.42
N THR A 66 0.70 -40.06 19.73
CA THR A 66 1.40 -41.04 20.56
C THR A 66 0.47 -42.19 20.89
N TYR A 67 0.93 -43.42 20.66
CA TYR A 67 0.23 -44.64 21.04
C TYR A 67 0.64 -45.07 22.44
N ARG A 68 -0.34 -45.47 23.24
CA ARG A 68 -0.18 -45.84 24.65
C ARG A 68 -0.53 -47.32 24.88
N THR A 69 0.17 -47.95 25.81
CA THR A 69 -0.16 -49.29 26.30
C THR A 69 -1.43 -49.24 27.17
N ALA A 70 -1.99 -50.40 27.52
CA ALA A 70 -3.15 -50.49 28.42
C ALA A 70 -2.92 -49.81 29.78
N ASP A 71 -1.67 -49.76 30.25
CA ASP A 71 -1.26 -49.11 31.49
C ASP A 71 -1.02 -47.59 31.34
N GLY A 72 -1.39 -47.00 30.19
CA GLY A 72 -1.27 -45.57 29.90
C GLY A 72 0.13 -45.09 29.48
N ARG A 73 1.12 -45.98 29.38
CA ARG A 73 2.51 -45.63 29.03
C ARG A 73 2.68 -45.46 27.51
N PRO A 74 3.31 -44.37 27.02
CA PRO A 74 3.56 -44.20 25.59
C PRO A 74 4.56 -45.25 25.09
N PHE A 75 4.23 -46.00 24.04
CA PHE A 75 5.13 -47.00 23.45
C PHE A 75 5.52 -46.71 22.00
N ALA A 76 4.76 -45.87 21.29
CA ALA A 76 5.09 -45.44 19.94
C ALA A 76 4.57 -44.02 19.69
N ALA A 77 5.12 -43.35 18.68
CA ALA A 77 4.58 -42.11 18.14
C ALA A 77 4.68 -42.17 16.62
N ALA A 78 3.63 -41.78 15.92
CA ALA A 78 3.63 -41.68 14.47
C ALA A 78 3.10 -40.31 14.05
N GLY A 79 3.68 -39.76 13.00
CA GLY A 79 3.30 -38.45 12.50
C GLY A 79 3.73 -38.22 11.07
N ILE A 80 3.24 -37.13 10.51
CA ILE A 80 3.58 -36.63 9.20
C ILE A 80 4.33 -35.32 9.33
N VAL A 81 5.24 -35.08 8.39
CA VAL A 81 5.94 -33.80 8.23
C VAL A 81 5.61 -33.26 6.85
N LEU A 82 5.07 -32.04 6.81
CA LEU A 82 4.64 -31.36 5.60
C LEU A 82 5.49 -30.11 5.38
N ASP A 83 5.93 -29.87 4.14
CA ASP A 83 6.56 -28.60 3.75
C ASP A 83 5.45 -27.57 3.53
N VAL A 84 5.35 -26.60 4.45
CA VAL A 84 4.35 -25.52 4.42
C VAL A 84 4.96 -24.18 4.01
N THR A 85 6.18 -24.20 3.43
CA THR A 85 6.92 -22.97 3.06
C THR A 85 6.11 -22.09 2.11
N GLY A 86 5.56 -22.68 1.04
CA GLY A 86 4.80 -21.93 0.03
C GLY A 86 3.52 -21.32 0.58
N GLU A 87 2.82 -22.05 1.45
CA GLU A 87 1.62 -21.56 2.14
C GLU A 87 1.95 -20.37 3.04
N LYS A 88 2.98 -20.48 3.88
CA LYS A 88 3.42 -19.40 4.77
C LYS A 88 3.91 -18.17 4.02
N GLN A 89 4.60 -18.36 2.89
CA GLN A 89 5.01 -17.25 2.02
C GLN A 89 3.81 -16.53 1.40
N ARG A 90 2.81 -17.28 0.92
CA ARG A 90 1.57 -16.72 0.38
C ARG A 90 0.78 -15.96 1.45
N GLU A 91 0.62 -16.53 2.64
CA GLU A 91 -0.01 -15.87 3.79
C GLU A 91 0.70 -14.55 4.15
N ARG A 92 2.04 -14.57 4.20
CA ARG A 92 2.83 -13.37 4.50
C ARG A 92 2.65 -12.30 3.42
N ALA A 93 2.73 -12.68 2.14
CA ALA A 93 2.53 -11.75 1.04
C ALA A 93 1.14 -11.11 1.07
N GLN A 94 0.09 -11.92 1.34
CA GLN A 94 -1.28 -11.41 1.50
C GLN A 94 -1.41 -10.46 2.69
N SER A 95 -0.79 -10.78 3.83
CA SER A 95 -0.80 -9.91 5.01
C SER A 95 -0.10 -8.57 4.74
N VAL A 96 1.05 -8.58 4.07
CA VAL A 96 1.77 -7.35 3.68
C VAL A 96 0.93 -6.53 2.71
N ALA A 97 0.32 -7.15 1.70
CA ALA A 97 -0.55 -6.47 0.75
C ALA A 97 -1.77 -5.83 1.42
N LEU A 98 -2.42 -6.54 2.36
CA LEU A 98 -3.56 -6.01 3.12
C LEU A 98 -3.16 -4.83 3.99
N LYS A 99 -2.03 -4.93 4.71
CA LYS A 99 -1.50 -3.84 5.54
C LYS A 99 -1.11 -2.63 4.69
N GLY A 100 -0.47 -2.85 3.54
CA GLY A 100 -0.13 -1.78 2.60
C GLY A 100 -1.38 -1.08 2.06
N ARG A 101 -2.41 -1.85 1.68
CA ARG A 101 -3.71 -1.29 1.26
C ARG A 101 -4.39 -0.49 2.37
N GLN A 102 -4.32 -0.96 3.61
CA GLN A 102 -4.87 -0.25 4.76
C GLN A 102 -4.10 1.06 5.02
N ALA A 103 -2.77 1.04 5.00
CA ALA A 103 -1.96 2.25 5.19
C ALA A 103 -2.23 3.30 4.09
N LEU A 104 -2.34 2.88 2.82
CA LEU A 104 -2.73 3.79 1.72
C LEU A 104 -4.08 4.46 1.97
N ARG A 105 -5.04 3.73 2.53
CA ARG A 105 -6.37 4.27 2.87
C ARG A 105 -6.30 5.22 4.06
N ASP A 106 -5.60 4.82 5.13
CA ASP A 106 -5.59 5.54 6.39
C ASP A 106 -4.72 6.80 6.34
N GLU A 107 -3.60 6.79 5.59
CA GLU A 107 -2.65 7.91 5.50
C GLU A 107 -2.87 8.80 4.28
N ALA A 108 -3.21 8.23 3.11
CA ALA A 108 -3.32 8.98 1.86
C ALA A 108 -4.78 9.13 1.37
N GLY A 109 -5.76 8.57 2.08
CA GLY A 109 -7.16 8.55 1.64
C GLY A 109 -7.42 7.71 0.38
N VAL A 110 -6.40 7.03 -0.15
CA VAL A 110 -6.49 6.28 -1.41
C VAL A 110 -7.16 4.94 -1.18
N THR A 111 -8.22 4.66 -1.92
CA THR A 111 -8.89 3.36 -1.87
C THR A 111 -8.67 2.57 -3.16
N LEU A 112 -8.14 1.36 -3.01
CA LEU A 112 -7.93 0.42 -4.11
C LEU A 112 -9.15 -0.50 -4.28
N HIS A 113 -9.70 -0.50 -5.48
CA HIS A 113 -10.84 -1.31 -5.91
C HIS A 113 -10.44 -2.25 -7.05
N VAL A 114 -11.03 -3.45 -7.08
CA VAL A 114 -10.87 -4.40 -8.17
C VAL A 114 -12.25 -4.66 -8.76
N PHE A 115 -12.35 -4.52 -10.08
CA PHE A 115 -13.56 -4.70 -10.87
C PHE A 115 -13.35 -5.88 -11.82
N THR A 116 -14.33 -6.78 -11.96
CA THR A 116 -14.19 -7.94 -12.86
C THR A 116 -15.15 -7.77 -14.04
N PRO A 117 -14.65 -7.44 -15.24
CA PRO A 117 -15.51 -7.21 -16.39
C PRO A 117 -16.31 -8.48 -16.72
N GLY A 118 -17.63 -8.32 -16.92
CA GLY A 118 -18.52 -9.39 -17.38
C GLY A 118 -19.44 -10.02 -16.33
N HIS A 119 -19.32 -9.69 -15.04
CA HIS A 119 -20.33 -10.07 -14.03
C HIS A 119 -21.45 -9.02 -13.92
N GLY A 120 -21.94 -8.56 -15.08
CA GLY A 120 -22.94 -7.50 -15.25
C GLY A 120 -24.35 -7.89 -14.80
N GLY A 121 -24.50 -8.33 -13.55
CA GLY A 121 -25.76 -8.34 -12.83
C GLY A 121 -25.97 -7.02 -12.08
N GLN A 122 -27.22 -6.76 -11.71
CA GLN A 122 -27.61 -5.62 -10.88
C GLN A 122 -26.86 -5.58 -9.52
N ASP A 123 -26.30 -6.72 -9.10
CA ASP A 123 -25.68 -6.98 -7.79
C ASP A 123 -24.16 -7.19 -7.84
N ALA A 124 -23.47 -6.76 -8.90
CA ALA A 124 -22.02 -6.92 -8.98
C ALA A 124 -21.31 -6.14 -7.83
N PRO A 125 -20.35 -6.74 -7.11
CA PRO A 125 -19.68 -6.12 -5.96
C PRO A 125 -18.92 -4.82 -6.29
N GLU A 126 -18.57 -4.62 -7.56
CA GLU A 126 -18.06 -3.35 -8.08
C GLU A 126 -19.02 -2.15 -7.89
N TRP A 127 -20.33 -2.39 -7.75
CA TRP A 127 -21.32 -1.35 -7.47
C TRP A 127 -21.46 -1.02 -5.99
N ALA A 128 -20.69 -1.65 -5.10
CA ALA A 128 -20.70 -1.34 -3.67
C ALA A 128 -20.39 0.14 -3.38
N LEU A 129 -19.66 0.81 -4.27
CA LEU A 129 -19.38 2.26 -4.20
C LEU A 129 -20.62 3.13 -4.49
N LEU A 130 -21.68 2.56 -5.06
CA LEU A 130 -22.88 3.28 -5.49
C LEU A 130 -24.04 3.13 -4.51
N VAL A 131 -23.88 2.36 -3.44
CA VAL A 131 -24.98 2.01 -2.53
C VAL A 131 -25.68 3.26 -1.98
N ASP A 132 -24.93 4.35 -1.80
CA ASP A 132 -25.42 5.59 -1.20
C ASP A 132 -25.63 6.74 -2.19
N LEU A 133 -25.57 6.49 -3.51
CA LEU A 133 -25.78 7.52 -4.53
C LEU A 133 -27.27 7.69 -4.91
N PRO A 134 -27.71 8.92 -5.22
CA PRO A 134 -29.01 9.18 -5.85
C PRO A 134 -29.22 8.30 -7.10
N PRO A 135 -30.45 7.80 -7.38
CA PRO A 135 -30.71 6.89 -8.51
C PRO A 135 -30.25 7.40 -9.88
N ASP A 136 -30.42 8.69 -10.13
CA ASP A 136 -30.01 9.42 -11.32
C ASP A 136 -28.50 9.52 -11.45
N GLU A 137 -27.79 9.79 -10.35
CA GLU A 137 -26.33 9.79 -10.33
C GLU A 137 -25.74 8.40 -10.50
N ARG A 138 -26.37 7.37 -9.91
CA ARG A 138 -26.01 5.96 -10.12
C ARG A 138 -26.06 5.59 -11.60
N ALA A 139 -27.14 5.98 -12.29
CA ALA A 139 -27.30 5.67 -13.71
C ALA A 139 -26.22 6.33 -14.56
N ARG A 140 -25.93 7.62 -14.32
CA ARG A 140 -24.87 8.37 -15.01
C ARG A 140 -23.49 7.76 -14.76
N TRP A 141 -23.19 7.42 -13.51
CA TRP A 141 -21.91 6.82 -13.15
C TRP A 141 -21.71 5.45 -13.78
N ARG A 142 -22.74 4.59 -13.77
CA ARG A 142 -22.70 3.28 -14.44
C ARG A 142 -22.47 3.42 -15.95
N ALA A 143 -23.16 4.36 -16.60
CA ALA A 143 -22.97 4.58 -18.03
C ALA A 143 -21.53 5.01 -18.36
N ASN A 144 -20.94 5.91 -17.55
CA ASN A 144 -19.58 6.37 -17.73
C ASN A 144 -18.55 5.24 -17.56
N LEU A 145 -18.66 4.44 -16.48
CA LEU A 145 -17.74 3.32 -16.25
C LEU A 145 -17.86 2.25 -17.34
N THR A 146 -19.07 1.89 -17.77
CA THR A 146 -19.26 0.92 -18.86
C THR A 146 -18.60 1.39 -20.15
N ALA A 147 -18.83 2.64 -20.56
CA ALA A 147 -18.21 3.20 -21.76
C ALA A 147 -16.68 3.20 -21.65
N GLY A 148 -16.12 3.53 -20.48
CA GLY A 148 -14.69 3.47 -20.22
C GLY A 148 -14.13 2.04 -20.32
N PHE A 149 -14.80 1.05 -19.74
CA PHE A 149 -14.40 -0.36 -19.82
C PHE A 149 -14.40 -0.89 -21.25
N GLU A 150 -15.38 -0.49 -22.08
CA GLU A 150 -15.46 -0.88 -23.49
C GLU A 150 -14.28 -0.38 -24.32
N THR A 151 -13.62 0.72 -23.91
CA THR A 151 -12.41 1.20 -24.59
C THR A 151 -11.22 0.22 -24.45
N GLY A 152 -11.22 -0.59 -23.39
CA GLY A 152 -10.09 -1.42 -23.01
C GLY A 152 -8.83 -0.66 -22.60
N ARG A 153 -8.83 0.68 -22.54
CA ARG A 153 -7.67 1.49 -22.16
C ARG A 153 -7.86 2.05 -20.76
N SER A 154 -6.77 2.47 -20.10
CA SER A 154 -6.88 3.19 -18.83
C SER A 154 -7.67 4.49 -19.02
N PHE A 155 -8.50 4.84 -18.06
CA PHE A 155 -9.30 6.07 -18.07
C PHE A 155 -9.54 6.57 -16.65
N THR A 156 -9.87 7.86 -16.51
CA THR A 156 -10.28 8.45 -15.24
C THR A 156 -11.79 8.68 -15.21
N ALA A 157 -12.38 8.64 -14.02
CA ALA A 157 -13.78 8.91 -13.79
C ALA A 157 -13.97 9.67 -12.47
N THR A 158 -14.78 10.72 -12.47
CA THR A 158 -15.09 11.53 -11.28
C THR A 158 -16.50 11.25 -10.77
N GLY A 159 -16.62 10.86 -9.50
CA GLY A 159 -17.90 10.45 -8.90
C GLY A 159 -18.08 11.02 -7.50
N LEU A 160 -19.25 10.77 -6.92
CA LEU A 160 -19.57 11.12 -5.54
C LEU A 160 -19.55 9.85 -4.68
N LEU A 161 -18.88 9.88 -3.54
CA LEU A 161 -18.85 8.78 -2.57
C LEU A 161 -19.48 9.23 -1.26
N ALA A 162 -20.29 8.38 -0.65
CA ALA A 162 -20.81 8.67 0.68
C ALA A 162 -19.67 8.71 1.71
N ARG A 163 -19.67 9.77 2.52
CA ARG A 163 -18.76 9.93 3.65
C ARG A 163 -19.31 9.16 4.85
N ARG A 164 -18.42 8.61 5.68
CA ARG A 164 -18.79 7.86 6.91
C ARG A 164 -19.61 8.71 7.90
N GLU A 165 -19.41 10.02 7.89
CA GLU A 165 -20.08 10.99 8.78
C GLU A 165 -21.40 11.54 8.18
N GLY A 166 -21.82 11.04 7.02
CA GLY A 166 -22.97 11.52 6.27
C GLY A 166 -22.58 12.51 5.17
N GLY A 167 -23.43 12.61 4.14
CA GLY A 167 -23.17 13.41 2.94
C GLY A 167 -22.28 12.71 1.91
N HIS A 168 -21.99 13.42 0.82
CA HIS A 168 -21.19 12.94 -0.31
C HIS A 168 -19.93 13.79 -0.45
N GLY A 169 -18.82 13.19 -0.88
CA GLY A 169 -17.63 13.90 -1.32
C GLY A 169 -17.19 13.41 -2.70
N SER A 170 -16.73 14.32 -3.54
CA SER A 170 -16.17 13.93 -4.83
C SER A 170 -14.89 13.12 -4.68
N PHE A 171 -14.70 12.20 -5.61
CA PHE A 171 -13.48 11.43 -5.75
C PHE A 171 -13.13 11.33 -7.24
N GLU A 172 -11.85 11.31 -7.53
CA GLU A 172 -11.33 10.92 -8.83
C GLU A 172 -10.93 9.45 -8.73
N MET A 173 -11.32 8.67 -9.74
CA MET A 173 -10.91 7.28 -9.85
C MET A 173 -10.15 7.05 -11.14
N THR A 174 -8.91 6.58 -11.02
CA THR A 174 -8.12 6.10 -12.15
C THR A 174 -8.33 4.60 -12.31
N LEU A 175 -8.84 4.17 -13.46
CA LEU A 175 -9.08 2.77 -13.79
C LEU A 175 -8.04 2.25 -14.77
N VAL A 176 -7.37 1.15 -14.41
CA VAL A 176 -6.30 0.54 -15.19
C VAL A 176 -6.64 -0.92 -15.49
N PRO A 177 -6.57 -1.37 -16.76
CA PRO A 177 -6.87 -2.76 -17.10
C PRO A 177 -5.71 -3.68 -16.74
N MET A 178 -5.99 -4.75 -16.00
CA MET A 178 -5.08 -5.87 -15.79
C MET A 178 -5.28 -6.88 -16.92
N ARG A 179 -4.19 -7.19 -17.62
CA ARG A 179 -4.21 -8.07 -18.79
C ARG A 179 -3.40 -9.33 -18.52
N ARG A 180 -3.91 -10.44 -19.04
CA ARG A 180 -3.11 -11.65 -19.24
C ARG A 180 -2.08 -11.43 -20.36
N PRO A 181 -1.06 -12.32 -20.46
CA PRO A 181 -0.09 -12.30 -21.56
C PRO A 181 -0.71 -12.40 -22.96
N ASP A 182 -1.91 -12.99 -23.08
CA ASP A 182 -2.68 -13.10 -24.33
C ASP A 182 -3.41 -11.80 -24.72
N GLY A 183 -3.30 -10.74 -23.90
CA GLY A 183 -3.91 -9.44 -24.12
C GLY A 183 -5.35 -9.32 -23.61
N VAL A 184 -5.96 -10.40 -23.13
CA VAL A 184 -7.32 -10.39 -22.59
C VAL A 184 -7.32 -9.66 -21.24
N ILE A 185 -8.26 -8.71 -21.07
CA ILE A 185 -8.48 -8.03 -19.80
C ILE A 185 -9.17 -8.99 -18.84
N THR A 186 -8.59 -9.19 -17.66
CA THR A 186 -9.12 -10.08 -16.63
C THR A 186 -9.81 -9.32 -15.51
N GLU A 187 -9.24 -8.18 -15.13
CA GLU A 187 -9.77 -7.30 -14.09
C GLU A 187 -9.42 -5.84 -14.43
N TRP A 188 -10.10 -4.91 -13.79
CA TRP A 188 -9.70 -3.51 -13.74
C TRP A 188 -9.36 -3.13 -12.31
N ILE A 189 -8.30 -2.34 -12.15
CA ILE A 189 -7.90 -1.78 -10.87
C ILE A 189 -8.34 -0.33 -10.85
N GLY A 190 -9.21 0.04 -9.92
CA GLY A 190 -9.60 1.43 -9.66
C GLY A 190 -8.84 1.98 -8.45
N LEU A 191 -8.15 3.08 -8.66
CA LEU A 191 -7.54 3.89 -7.60
C LEU A 191 -8.44 5.10 -7.39
N ALA A 192 -9.21 5.10 -6.29
CA ALA A 192 -10.05 6.22 -5.93
C ALA A 192 -9.31 7.11 -4.92
N GLU A 193 -9.13 8.38 -5.26
CA GLU A 193 -8.61 9.40 -4.36
C GLU A 193 -9.70 10.44 -4.10
N PRO A 194 -9.85 10.92 -2.86
CA PRO A 194 -10.76 12.01 -2.59
C PRO A 194 -10.32 13.22 -3.40
N ILE A 195 -11.26 13.85 -4.07
CA ILE A 195 -11.08 15.22 -4.53
C ILE A 195 -11.44 16.05 -3.32
N ASP A 196 -10.49 16.82 -2.79
CA ASP A 196 -10.76 17.79 -1.74
C ASP A 196 -11.77 18.83 -2.27
N GLU A 197 -13.05 18.52 -2.08
CA GLU A 197 -14.17 19.44 -2.26
C GLU A 197 -14.29 20.41 -1.09
N ASP A 198 -13.27 20.51 -0.24
CA ASP A 198 -13.22 21.54 0.77
C ASP A 198 -12.73 22.87 0.19
N SER A 199 -13.39 23.37 -0.85
CA SER A 199 -13.11 24.72 -1.38
C SER A 199 -13.39 25.83 -0.34
N GLY A 200 -13.91 25.49 0.84
CA GLY A 200 -14.00 26.34 2.02
C GLY A 200 -12.78 26.22 2.94
N ASP A 201 -12.38 25.00 3.32
CA ASP A 201 -11.28 24.76 4.26
C ASP A 201 -9.91 24.65 3.58
N ALA A 202 -9.80 24.13 2.36
CA ALA A 202 -8.58 24.26 1.54
C ALA A 202 -8.28 25.71 1.19
N ARG A 203 -9.28 26.62 1.12
CA ARG A 203 -8.99 28.06 1.04
C ARG A 203 -8.42 28.62 2.34
N ARG A 204 -8.80 28.05 3.49
CA ARG A 204 -8.19 28.38 4.80
C ARG A 204 -6.81 27.75 4.93
N GLU A 205 -6.63 26.47 4.66
CA GLU A 205 -5.35 25.75 4.69
C GLU A 205 -4.37 26.25 3.63
N VAL A 206 -4.80 26.58 2.41
CA VAL A 206 -3.93 27.24 1.41
C VAL A 206 -3.62 28.66 1.84
N SER A 207 -4.55 29.38 2.46
CA SER A 207 -4.28 30.71 3.04
C SER A 207 -3.32 30.63 4.25
N ASP A 208 -3.42 29.58 5.05
CA ASP A 208 -2.57 29.34 6.23
C ASP A 208 -1.19 28.84 5.78
N LEU A 209 -1.12 27.96 4.77
CA LEU A 209 0.12 27.56 4.12
C LEU A 209 0.80 28.76 3.46
N ASP A 210 0.06 29.57 2.68
CA ASP A 210 0.59 30.78 2.03
C ASP A 210 1.14 31.78 3.06
N ALA A 211 0.56 31.83 4.25
CA ALA A 211 1.07 32.63 5.36
C ALA A 211 2.41 32.12 5.93
N THR A 212 2.69 30.81 5.80
CA THR A 212 3.99 30.21 6.20
C THR A 212 5.07 30.25 5.10
N ILE A 213 4.73 30.62 3.87
CA ILE A 213 5.69 30.69 2.75
C ILE A 213 6.59 31.93 2.89
N GLU A 214 7.78 31.71 3.43
CA GLU A 214 8.84 32.72 3.50
C GLU A 214 9.62 32.96 2.19
N GLY A 215 10.43 34.03 2.18
CA GLY A 215 11.23 34.44 1.02
C GLY A 215 12.22 33.38 0.51
N HIS A 216 12.76 32.55 1.39
CA HIS A 216 13.66 31.47 0.99
C HIS A 216 12.93 30.35 0.22
N HIS A 217 11.65 30.11 0.49
CA HIS A 217 10.82 29.18 -0.28
C HIS A 217 10.54 29.70 -1.69
N LEU A 218 10.29 31.01 -1.85
CA LEU A 218 10.14 31.63 -3.16
C LEU A 218 11.42 31.50 -3.99
N ARG A 219 12.58 31.72 -3.36
CA ARG A 219 13.89 31.54 -4.01
C ARG A 219 14.13 30.09 -4.43
N ALA A 220 13.78 29.13 -3.56
CA ALA A 220 13.89 27.70 -3.87
C ALA A 220 12.98 27.31 -5.04
N ALA A 221 11.71 27.74 -5.03
CA ALA A 221 10.75 27.50 -6.11
C ALA A 221 11.25 28.04 -7.44
N ARG A 222 11.77 29.26 -7.44
CA ARG A 222 12.31 29.92 -8.62
C ARG A 222 13.56 29.21 -9.14
N GLY A 223 14.43 28.74 -8.25
CA GLY A 223 15.57 27.90 -8.61
C GLY A 223 15.18 26.57 -9.26
N LEU A 224 14.08 25.95 -8.82
CA LEU A 224 13.56 24.73 -9.43
C LEU A 224 13.00 24.94 -10.84
N LEU A 225 12.55 26.16 -11.17
CA LEU A 225 12.06 26.54 -12.50
C LEU A 225 13.17 27.12 -13.41
N ASP A 226 14.40 27.24 -12.92
CA ASP A 226 15.49 27.99 -13.56
C ASP A 226 15.11 29.45 -13.90
N TRP A 227 14.29 30.06 -13.05
CA TRP A 227 13.83 31.44 -13.21
C TRP A 227 14.77 32.44 -12.54
N SER A 228 14.98 33.60 -13.17
CA SER A 228 15.54 34.79 -12.55
C SER A 228 14.47 35.57 -11.76
N MET A 229 14.89 36.47 -10.87
CA MET A 229 13.94 37.37 -10.19
C MET A 229 13.11 38.22 -11.18
N THR A 230 13.66 38.50 -12.37
CA THR A 230 12.95 39.19 -13.45
C THR A 230 11.82 38.35 -14.02
N ASP A 231 12.05 37.05 -14.21
CA ASP A 231 11.04 36.12 -14.73
C ASP A 231 9.86 35.99 -13.74
N LEU A 232 10.16 35.89 -12.44
CA LEU A 232 9.12 35.89 -11.41
C LEU A 232 8.39 37.25 -11.35
N ALA A 233 9.10 38.36 -11.51
CA ALA A 233 8.48 39.70 -11.53
C ALA A 233 7.49 39.84 -12.69
N GLU A 234 7.87 39.39 -13.89
CA GLU A 234 7.02 39.38 -15.07
C GLU A 234 5.81 38.47 -14.88
N ALA A 235 6.02 37.22 -14.45
CA ALA A 235 4.96 36.22 -14.26
C ALA A 235 3.96 36.60 -13.15
N SER A 236 4.39 37.37 -12.14
CA SER A 236 3.54 37.82 -11.03
C SER A 236 2.99 39.24 -11.19
N HIS A 237 3.35 39.95 -12.27
CA HIS A 237 3.05 41.37 -12.48
C HIS A 237 3.54 42.28 -11.34
N LEU A 238 4.71 41.98 -10.79
CA LEU A 238 5.37 42.77 -9.74
C LEU A 238 6.62 43.48 -10.29
N SER A 239 7.10 44.49 -9.58
CA SER A 239 8.41 45.09 -9.91
C SER A 239 9.54 44.18 -9.44
N PHE A 240 10.69 44.22 -10.12
CA PHE A 240 11.93 43.55 -9.69
C PHE A 240 12.30 43.88 -8.23
N SER A 241 12.17 45.16 -7.83
CA SER A 241 12.43 45.60 -6.46
C SER A 241 11.49 44.97 -5.43
N THR A 242 10.25 44.66 -5.83
CA THR A 242 9.27 43.99 -4.96
C THR A 242 9.63 42.52 -4.78
N VAL A 243 9.95 41.81 -5.86
CA VAL A 243 10.38 40.40 -5.79
C VAL A 243 11.65 40.25 -4.96
N ARG A 244 12.64 41.12 -5.17
CA ARG A 244 13.87 41.15 -4.36
C ARG A 244 13.58 41.30 -2.87
N ARG A 245 12.71 42.25 -2.51
CA ARG A 245 12.32 42.49 -1.11
C ARG A 245 11.54 41.31 -0.50
N LEU A 246 10.73 40.61 -1.29
CA LEU A 246 10.00 39.42 -0.86
C LEU A 246 10.92 38.24 -0.53
N GLU A 247 12.02 38.08 -1.26
CA GLU A 247 13.02 37.03 -1.01
C GLU A 247 13.99 37.35 0.13
N GLU A 248 14.24 38.63 0.41
CA GLU A 248 15.21 39.09 1.42
C GLU A 248 14.59 39.24 2.83
N ASN A 249 13.28 39.49 2.95
CA ASN A 249 12.63 39.75 4.25
C ASN A 249 11.81 38.56 4.79
N PRO A 250 12.12 38.05 6.00
CA PRO A 250 11.43 36.90 6.60
C PRO A 250 10.10 37.24 7.30
N ASN A 251 9.83 38.50 7.67
CA ASN A 251 8.64 38.86 8.45
C ASN A 251 7.63 39.71 7.66
N GLY A 252 6.41 39.17 7.53
CA GLY A 252 5.23 39.93 7.14
C GLY A 252 4.12 39.00 6.65
N ALA A 253 2.97 39.01 7.35
CA ALA A 253 1.72 38.39 6.91
C ALA A 253 1.46 38.62 5.42
N ALA A 254 0.73 37.70 4.77
CA ALA A 254 0.46 37.66 3.33
C ALA A 254 0.03 39.03 2.74
N ASP A 255 1.00 39.86 2.38
CA ASP A 255 0.76 41.08 1.61
C ASP A 255 0.47 40.66 0.17
N ARG A 256 -0.40 41.40 -0.53
CA ARG A 256 -0.93 41.03 -1.86
C ARG A 256 0.16 40.66 -2.86
N SER A 257 1.34 41.27 -2.75
CA SER A 257 2.52 40.94 -3.57
C SER A 257 3.06 39.52 -3.33
N ARG A 258 3.07 39.02 -2.08
CA ARG A 258 3.51 37.65 -1.79
C ARG A 258 2.55 36.64 -2.40
N SER A 259 1.24 36.87 -2.24
CA SER A 259 0.20 36.01 -2.85
C SER A 259 0.31 35.98 -4.37
N ALA A 260 0.58 37.12 -5.02
CA ALA A 260 0.79 37.18 -6.47
C ALA A 260 2.03 36.38 -6.91
N ALA A 261 3.13 36.45 -6.17
CA ALA A 261 4.33 35.67 -6.46
C ALA A 261 4.10 34.16 -6.29
N ILE A 262 3.41 33.73 -5.22
CA ILE A 262 3.08 32.32 -4.98
C ILE A 262 2.16 31.79 -6.10
N ALA A 263 1.16 32.56 -6.49
CA ALA A 263 0.24 32.19 -7.56
C ALA A 263 0.97 32.00 -8.90
N ALA A 264 1.90 32.90 -9.25
CA ALA A 264 2.70 32.79 -10.46
C ALA A 264 3.58 31.51 -10.47
N LEU A 265 4.22 31.20 -9.34
CA LEU A 265 5.02 29.98 -9.20
C LEU A 265 4.16 28.72 -9.32
N ARG A 266 2.96 28.70 -8.71
CA ARG A 266 2.00 27.60 -8.84
C ARG A 266 1.54 27.41 -10.28
N ALA A 267 1.22 28.49 -10.97
CA ALA A 267 0.84 28.46 -12.39
C ALA A 267 1.96 27.89 -13.28
N ALA A 268 3.22 28.09 -12.89
CA ALA A 268 4.39 27.52 -13.55
C ALA A 268 4.73 26.08 -13.10
N GLY A 269 3.88 25.45 -12.28
CA GLY A 269 4.01 24.04 -11.89
C GLY A 269 4.69 23.79 -10.54
N ILE A 270 4.95 24.83 -9.73
CA ILE A 270 5.45 24.64 -8.37
C ILE A 270 4.33 24.22 -7.42
N ARG A 271 4.58 23.20 -6.60
CA ARG A 271 3.76 22.84 -5.46
C ARG A 271 4.50 23.17 -4.15
N PHE A 272 3.77 23.83 -3.25
CA PHE A 272 4.15 23.99 -1.85
C PHE A 272 3.33 23.02 -1.02
N SER A 273 3.94 22.32 -0.08
CA SER A 273 3.25 21.43 0.85
C SER A 273 3.84 21.52 2.25
N GLN A 274 3.05 21.23 3.27
CA GLN A 274 3.52 21.17 4.65
C GLN A 274 3.87 19.72 4.99
N ILE A 275 5.06 19.49 5.56
CA ILE A 275 5.52 18.11 5.87
C ILE A 275 5.17 17.72 7.31
N ASP A 276 5.38 18.61 8.30
CA ASP A 276 5.19 18.31 9.73
C ASP A 276 4.68 19.53 10.55
N GLY A 277 3.76 20.31 9.99
CA GLY A 277 3.18 21.48 10.68
C GLY A 277 4.10 22.72 10.81
N ALA A 278 5.41 22.58 10.62
CA ALA A 278 6.38 23.68 10.72
C ALA A 278 7.24 23.90 9.46
N THR A 279 7.37 22.88 8.61
CA THR A 279 8.28 22.90 7.46
C THR A 279 7.51 22.92 6.15
N VAL A 280 7.85 23.86 5.26
CA VAL A 280 7.29 23.96 3.91
C VAL A 280 8.25 23.30 2.91
N ALA A 281 7.73 22.32 2.16
CA ALA A 281 8.40 21.72 1.02
C ALA A 281 8.10 22.51 -0.25
N VAL A 282 9.05 22.51 -1.19
CA VAL A 282 8.89 23.09 -2.53
C VAL A 282 9.26 22.05 -3.57
N ALA A 283 8.36 21.76 -4.50
CA ALA A 283 8.57 20.76 -5.55
C ALA A 283 8.00 21.21 -6.90
N VAL A 284 8.48 20.63 -7.99
CA VAL A 284 7.90 20.79 -9.34
C VAL A 284 6.93 19.63 -9.59
N ALA A 285 5.69 19.93 -9.97
CA ALA A 285 4.76 18.92 -10.43
C ALA A 285 5.25 18.32 -11.75
N LYS A 286 5.49 17.00 -11.80
CA LYS A 286 5.74 16.31 -13.07
C LYS A 286 4.44 16.31 -13.88
N VAL A 287 4.48 16.99 -15.03
CA VAL A 287 3.47 16.87 -16.10
C VAL A 287 3.60 15.50 -16.76
#